data_AF-X1SNT0-F1
#
_entry.id   AF-X1SNT0-F1
#
_cell.length_a   1.000
_cell.length_b   1.000
_cell.length_c   1.000
_cell.angle_alpha   90.00
_cell.angle_beta   90.00
_cell.angle_gamma   90.00
#
_symmetry.space_group_name_H-M   'P 1'
#
loop_
_entity.id
_entity.type
_entity.pdbx_description
1 polymer ?
#
loop_
_entity_poly.entity_id
_entity_poly.type
_entity_poly.pdbx_seq_one_letter_code
_entity_poly.pdbx_strand_id
1 'polypeptide(L)' 'MNEKIKEILSWYKNENPGTIRNLYNILMHGKLGGTGKMVILPVDQG' A
#
# COMPACT_ATOMS: atom_id res chain seq x y z
N MET A 1 9.73 8.75 6.79
CA MET A 1 8.50 7.92 6.63
C MET A 1 7.45 8.79 5.95
N ASN A 2 7.01 8.47 4.74
CA ASN A 2 6.17 9.36 3.93
C ASN A 2 4.83 9.64 4.64
N GLU A 3 4.52 10.92 4.88
CA GLU A 3 3.28 11.38 5.52
C GLU A 3 2.03 10.87 4.80
N LYS A 4 2.07 10.74 3.47
CA LYS A 4 0.96 10.19 2.67
C LYS A 4 0.68 8.72 2.96
N ILE A 5 1.72 7.91 3.15
CA ILE A 5 1.55 6.48 3.49
C ILE A 5 1.01 6.34 4.92
N LYS A 6 1.47 7.17 5.86
CA LYS A 6 0.91 7.18 7.22
C LYS A 6 -0.57 7.53 7.21
N GLU A 7 -0.97 8.53 6.43
CA GLU A 7 -2.36 8.93 6.25
C GLU A 7 -3.20 7.75 5.73
N ILE A 8 -2.76 7.06 4.67
CA ILE A 8 -3.46 5.89 4.13
C ILE A 8 -3.58 4.78 5.19
N LEU A 9 -2.49 4.45 5.89
CA LEU A 9 -2.52 3.41 6.93
C LEU A 9 -3.42 3.78 8.11
N SER A 10 -3.60 5.07 8.40
CA SER A 10 -4.47 5.53 9.49
C SER A 10 -5.95 5.17 9.28
N TRP A 11 -6.37 4.97 8.02
CA TRP A 11 -7.73 4.54 7.69
C TRP A 11 -8.00 3.07 8.04
N TYR A 12 -6.95 2.27 8.21
CA TYR A 12 -7.01 0.83 8.50
C TYR A 12 -6.60 0.50 9.95
N LYS A 13 -6.71 1.47 10.88
CA LYS A 13 -6.28 1.31 12.27
C LYS A 13 -6.93 0.16 13.05
N ASN A 14 -8.09 -0.33 12.59
CA ASN A 14 -8.82 -1.44 13.20
C ASN A 14 -8.50 -2.80 12.55
N GLU A 15 -7.66 -2.82 11.51
CA GLU A 15 -7.19 -4.06 10.90
C GLU A 15 -6.11 -4.72 11.75
N ASN A 16 -5.91 -6.01 11.54
CA ASN A 16 -4.86 -6.72 12.24
C ASN A 16 -3.45 -6.23 11.80
N PRO A 17 -2.42 -6.35 12.67
CA PRO A 17 -1.07 -5.87 12.36
C PRO A 17 -0.45 -6.51 11.10
N GLY A 18 -0.84 -7.75 10.76
CA GLY A 18 -0.38 -8.44 9.55
C GLY A 18 -0.89 -7.78 8.28
N THR A 19 -2.18 -7.42 8.25
CA THR A 19 -2.81 -6.69 7.15
C THR A 19 -2.15 -5.32 6.96
N ILE A 20 -1.96 -4.55 8.05
CA ILE A 20 -1.31 -3.23 7.99
C ILE A 20 0.13 -3.37 7.45
N ARG A 21 0.89 -4.37 7.90
CA ARG A 21 2.25 -4.63 7.41
C ARG A 21 2.27 -4.98 5.92
N ASN A 22 1.34 -5.82 5.46
CA ASN A 22 1.25 -6.19 4.05
C ASN A 22 0.88 -4.98 3.18
N LEU A 23 -0.09 -4.17 3.61
CA LEU A 23 -0.46 -2.94 2.90
C LEU A 23 0.71 -1.97 2.82
N TYR A 24 1.45 -1.78 3.91
CA TYR A 24 2.68 -1.00 3.91
C TYR A 24 3.70 -1.54 2.89
N ASN A 25 3.93 -2.86 2.88
CA ASN A 25 4.87 -3.47 1.94
C ASN A 25 4.45 -3.24 0.48
N ILE A 26 3.16 -3.37 0.15
CA ILE A 26 2.66 -3.12 -1.21
C ILE A 26 2.86 -1.65 -1.60
N LEU A 27 2.51 -0.70 -0.71
CA LEU A 27 2.68 0.74 -0.94
C LEU A 27 4.16 1.18 -1.03
N MET A 28 5.08 0.37 -0.51
CA MET A 28 6.51 0.59 -0.58
C MET A 28 7.17 -0.16 -1.76
N HIS A 29 6.42 -0.98 -2.50
CA HIS A 29 6.96 -1.83 -3.55
C HIS A 29 7.15 -1.09 -4.89
N GLY A 30 8.26 -1.38 -5.58
CA GLY A 30 8.45 -1.10 -6.99
C GLY A 30 8.62 0.38 -7.32
N LYS A 31 8.35 0.75 -8.58
CA LYS A 31 8.57 2.12 -9.08
C LYS A 31 7.73 3.20 -8.37
N LEU A 32 6.56 2.83 -7.86
CA LEU A 32 5.67 3.72 -7.11
C LEU A 32 5.88 3.62 -5.59
N GLY A 33 6.86 2.82 -5.15
CA GLY A 33 7.17 2.64 -3.75
C GLY A 33 7.42 3.97 -3.05
N GLY A 34 6.79 4.15 -1.90
CA GLY A 34 6.95 5.37 -1.12
C GLY A 34 6.15 6.56 -1.65
N THR A 35 5.40 6.46 -2.75
CA THR A 35 4.60 7.58 -3.29
C THR A 35 3.17 7.65 -2.74
N GLY A 36 2.70 6.56 -2.10
CA GLY A 36 1.30 6.41 -1.69
C GLY A 36 0.34 6.14 -2.86
N LYS A 37 0.85 5.88 -4.07
CA LYS A 37 0.06 5.51 -5.24
C LYS A 37 0.22 4.02 -5.54
N MET A 38 -0.86 3.39 -5.96
CA MET A 38 -0.89 2.00 -6.42
C MET A 38 -1.58 1.97 -7.78
N VAL A 39 -1.04 1.19 -8.72
CA VAL A 39 -1.70 0.94 -10.00
C VAL A 39 -2.04 -0.55 -10.03
N ILE A 40 -3.32 -0.84 -10.18
CA ILE A 40 -3.82 -2.18 -10.40
C ILE A 40 -4.17 -2.25 -11.88
N LEU A 41 -3.38 -3.01 -12.63
CA LEU A 41 -3.60 -3.20 -14.06
C LEU A 41 -4.42 -4.47 -14.27
N PRO A 42 -5.41 -4.44 -15.17
CA PRO A 42 -5.95 -5.69 -15.69
C PRO A 42 -4.83 -6.41 -16.43
N VAL A 43 -4.61 -7.66 -16.06
CA VAL A 43 -3.71 -8.56 -16.78
C VAL A 43 -4.60 -9.50 -17.59
N ASP A 44 -4.40 -9.55 -18.90
CA ASP A 44 -5.03 -10.57 -19.74
C ASP A 44 -4.34 -11.91 -19.44
N GLN A 45 -5.12 -12.88 -18.97
CA GLN A 45 -4.65 -14.21 -18.55
C GLN A 45 -4.63 -15.17 -19.76
N GLY A 46 -4.06 -14.69 -20.88
CA GLY A 46 -3.92 -15.43 -22.14
C GLY A 46 -2.75 -16.39 -22.15
#